data_AF-A0A7W7ZQ64-F1
#
_entry.id   AF-A0A7W7ZQ64-F1
#
_cell.length_a   1.000
_cell.length_b   1.000
_cell.length_c   1.000
_cell.angle_alpha   90.00
_cell.angle_beta   90.00
_cell.angle_gamma   90.00
#
_symmetry.space_group_name_H-M   'P 1'
#
loop_
_entity.id
_entity.type
_entity.pdbx_description
1 polymer ?
#
loop_
_entity_poly.entity_id
_entity_poly.type
_entity_poly.pdbx_seq_one_letter_code
_entity_poly.pdbx_strand_id
1 'polypeptide(L)'
;MSGQEAFERRRRLSASPSMLLPWVRAEQSQNFFLYWLPVSGFPVVHNERVWLQDFYLRLAAQIENKADLRSEVFVQLKMFTNRRSEVLQRYREKYPVMLGLSRAPDAPTPPMPTAEDAKRLALDGKEIRIEDSVADYCYWLEGGTFPTHVETFLGNGGFLTLFLLPDPKPKPAPLPLTPKLRAALPGPPGMDLDAMLQSAARKQESFLAQSKRLFGRGLEEQPEYIGLQYIVPLLKTSDFLNASPELLEDWFSFFGLYLNESPADGGVIMSFQRDLEPLLVEVLTTMREEGKQYPASRKGFQI
;
A
#
# COMPACT_ATOMS: atom_id res chain seq x y z
N MET A 1 -14.96 -28.93 9.10
CA MET A 1 -15.28 -28.28 7.82
C MET A 1 -13.96 -28.04 7.12
N SER A 2 -13.69 -28.69 5.99
CA SER A 2 -12.39 -28.53 5.31
C SER A 2 -12.28 -27.11 4.73
N GLY A 3 -11.06 -26.57 4.60
CA GLY A 3 -10.84 -25.26 3.98
C GLY A 3 -11.44 -25.17 2.57
N GLN A 4 -11.45 -26.28 1.84
CA GLN A 4 -12.04 -26.40 0.50
C GLN A 4 -13.57 -26.25 0.49
N GLU A 5 -14.30 -26.85 1.43
CA GLU A 5 -15.77 -26.72 1.50
C GLU A 5 -16.21 -25.28 1.84
N ALA A 6 -15.48 -24.62 2.74
CA ALA A 6 -15.72 -23.23 3.09
C ALA A 6 -15.46 -22.29 1.90
N PHE A 7 -14.43 -22.58 1.09
CA PHE A 7 -14.09 -21.80 -0.10
C PHE A 7 -15.06 -22.03 -1.26
N GLU A 8 -15.45 -23.28 -1.56
CA GLU A 8 -16.45 -23.55 -2.59
C GLU A 8 -17.78 -22.86 -2.32
N ARG A 9 -18.17 -22.78 -1.04
CA ARG A 9 -19.36 -22.03 -0.62
C ARG A 9 -19.22 -20.53 -0.87
N ARG A 10 -18.02 -19.95 -0.67
CA ARG A 10 -17.73 -18.54 -1.00
C ARG A 10 -17.78 -18.29 -2.51
N ARG A 11 -17.23 -19.19 -3.33
CA ARG A 11 -17.29 -19.06 -4.79
C ARG A 11 -18.74 -19.06 -5.31
N ARG A 12 -19.62 -19.88 -4.73
CA ARG A 12 -21.05 -19.92 -5.09
C ARG A 12 -21.83 -18.67 -4.65
N LEU A 13 -21.28 -17.86 -3.75
CA LEU A 13 -21.85 -16.59 -3.28
C LEU A 13 -21.16 -15.36 -3.91
N SER A 14 -20.22 -15.57 -4.83
CA SER A 14 -19.52 -14.45 -5.48
C SER A 14 -20.48 -13.57 -6.28
N ALA A 15 -20.23 -12.27 -6.24
CA ALA A 15 -21.00 -11.28 -6.95
C ALA A 15 -20.90 -11.49 -8.46
N SER A 16 -21.95 -11.11 -9.19
CA SER A 16 -21.91 -11.12 -10.65
C SER A 16 -20.73 -10.25 -11.12
N PRO A 17 -19.95 -10.67 -12.14
CA PRO A 17 -18.84 -9.87 -12.68
C PRO A 17 -19.23 -8.42 -13.03
N SER A 18 -20.48 -8.21 -13.46
CA SER A 18 -21.03 -6.88 -13.76
C SER A 18 -21.08 -5.94 -12.55
N MET A 19 -21.26 -6.47 -11.33
CA MET A 19 -21.32 -5.70 -10.10
C MET A 19 -19.94 -5.20 -9.65
N LEU A 20 -18.89 -5.91 -10.08
CA LEU A 20 -17.50 -5.63 -9.71
C LEU A 20 -16.81 -4.66 -10.67
N LEU A 21 -17.41 -4.38 -11.84
CA LEU A 21 -16.89 -3.37 -12.75
C LEU A 21 -16.71 -2.02 -12.03
N PRO A 22 -15.57 -1.32 -12.23
CA PRO A 22 -14.54 -1.56 -13.26
C PRO A 22 -13.45 -2.58 -12.89
N TRP A 23 -13.48 -3.18 -11.70
CA TRP A 23 -12.48 -4.16 -11.27
C TRP A 23 -12.63 -5.47 -12.04
N VAL A 24 -11.49 -5.96 -12.53
CA VAL A 24 -11.38 -7.27 -13.19
C VAL A 24 -10.85 -8.26 -12.16
N ARG A 25 -11.59 -9.33 -11.92
CA ARG A 25 -11.19 -10.41 -11.01
C ARG A 25 -10.34 -11.45 -11.74
N ALA A 26 -9.25 -11.90 -11.12
CA ALA A 26 -8.52 -13.07 -11.59
C ALA A 26 -9.31 -14.36 -11.26
N GLU A 27 -9.57 -15.19 -12.26
CA GLU A 27 -10.39 -16.41 -12.08
C GLU A 27 -9.64 -17.58 -11.40
N GLN A 28 -8.30 -17.54 -11.41
CA GLN A 28 -7.45 -18.69 -11.07
C GLN A 28 -7.10 -18.83 -9.58
N SER A 29 -7.62 -17.99 -8.68
CA SER A 29 -7.24 -18.00 -7.27
C SER A 29 -8.20 -18.82 -6.39
N GLN A 30 -7.72 -19.95 -5.85
CA GLN A 30 -8.52 -20.83 -4.97
C GLN A 30 -8.50 -20.44 -3.49
N ASN A 31 -7.57 -19.60 -3.04
CA ASN A 31 -7.39 -19.31 -1.61
C ASN A 31 -7.33 -17.82 -1.27
N PHE A 32 -7.50 -16.96 -2.26
CA PHE A 32 -7.50 -15.51 -2.13
C PHE A 32 -8.31 -14.89 -3.27
N PHE A 33 -8.59 -13.60 -3.16
CA PHE A 33 -9.19 -12.80 -4.20
C PHE A 33 -8.13 -11.84 -4.73
N LEU A 34 -8.06 -11.71 -6.04
CA LEU A 34 -7.18 -10.77 -6.72
C LEU A 34 -7.97 -10.01 -7.76
N TYR A 35 -7.89 -8.69 -7.68
CA TYR A 35 -8.57 -7.76 -8.53
C TYR A 35 -7.56 -6.80 -9.14
N TRP A 36 -7.85 -6.38 -10.36
CA TRP A 36 -7.08 -5.41 -11.11
C TRP A 36 -7.99 -4.33 -11.66
N LEU A 37 -7.58 -3.07 -11.50
CA LEU A 37 -8.23 -1.91 -12.07
C LEU A 37 -7.27 -1.24 -13.06
N PRO A 38 -7.50 -1.39 -14.38
CA PRO A 38 -6.69 -0.71 -15.38
C PRO A 38 -6.81 0.80 -15.26
N VAL A 39 -5.67 1.50 -15.42
CA VAL A 39 -5.61 2.96 -15.55
C VAL A 39 -4.93 3.34 -16.86
N SER A 40 -5.13 4.57 -17.34
CA SER A 40 -4.54 5.06 -18.60
C SER A 40 -3.00 5.10 -18.57
N GLY A 41 -2.40 5.14 -17.39
CA GLY A 41 -0.97 5.21 -17.15
C GLY A 41 -0.66 5.94 -15.84
N PHE A 42 0.62 6.00 -15.46
CA PHE A 42 1.09 6.79 -14.33
C PHE A 42 1.93 7.98 -14.81
N PRO A 43 1.64 9.22 -14.38
CA PRO A 43 0.57 9.59 -13.46
C PRO A 43 -0.82 9.41 -14.07
N VAL A 44 -1.78 8.99 -13.24
CA VAL A 44 -3.16 8.74 -13.63
C VAL A 44 -3.81 10.03 -14.11
N VAL A 45 -4.58 9.95 -15.20
CA VAL A 45 -5.30 11.11 -15.77
C VAL A 45 -6.34 11.63 -14.78
N HIS A 46 -6.63 12.92 -14.84
CA HIS A 46 -7.42 13.61 -13.81
C HIS A 46 -8.74 12.91 -13.45
N ASN A 47 -9.57 12.54 -14.44
CA ASN A 47 -10.87 11.94 -14.16
C ASN A 47 -10.76 10.54 -13.53
N GLU A 48 -9.81 9.71 -13.98
CA GLU A 48 -9.54 8.41 -13.37
C GLU A 48 -9.04 8.59 -11.93
N ARG A 49 -8.14 9.55 -11.71
CA ARG A 49 -7.62 9.87 -10.38
C ARG A 49 -8.71 10.33 -9.42
N VAL A 50 -9.62 11.22 -9.85
CA VAL A 50 -10.75 11.69 -9.02
C VAL A 50 -11.65 10.51 -8.64
N TRP A 51 -11.96 9.62 -9.59
CA TRP A 51 -12.74 8.42 -9.31
C TRP A 51 -12.01 7.50 -8.31
N LEU A 52 -10.72 7.25 -8.53
CA LEU A 52 -9.89 6.42 -7.65
C LEU A 52 -9.82 6.98 -6.23
N GLN A 53 -9.69 8.29 -6.08
CA GLN A 53 -9.68 8.94 -4.78
C GLN A 53 -10.99 8.70 -4.04
N ASP A 54 -12.14 8.96 -4.67
CA ASP A 54 -13.44 8.72 -4.03
C ASP A 54 -13.65 7.23 -3.70
N PHE A 55 -13.22 6.31 -4.58
CA PHE A 55 -13.25 4.88 -4.32
C PHE A 55 -12.39 4.49 -3.11
N TYR A 56 -11.14 4.93 -3.04
CA TYR A 56 -10.21 4.60 -1.95
C TYR A 56 -10.75 5.07 -0.60
N LEU A 57 -11.30 6.29 -0.53
CA LEU A 57 -11.86 6.85 0.70
C LEU A 57 -13.06 6.04 1.21
N ARG A 58 -13.96 5.68 0.30
CA ARG A 58 -15.15 4.88 0.64
C ARG A 58 -14.79 3.46 1.04
N LEU A 59 -13.87 2.83 0.29
CA LEU A 59 -13.39 1.49 0.62
C LEU A 59 -12.70 1.48 1.97
N ALA A 60 -11.77 2.41 2.23
CA ALA A 60 -11.08 2.47 3.51
C ALA A 60 -12.04 2.66 4.67
N ALA A 61 -13.02 3.57 4.54
CA ALA A 61 -14.05 3.77 5.56
C ALA A 61 -14.87 2.49 5.82
N GLN A 62 -15.26 1.75 4.78
CA GLN A 62 -16.00 0.49 4.95
C GLN A 62 -15.14 -0.60 5.60
N ILE A 63 -13.89 -0.71 5.19
CA ILE A 63 -12.94 -1.70 5.72
C ILE A 63 -12.63 -1.43 7.20
N GLU A 64 -12.35 -0.17 7.56
CA GLU A 64 -12.06 0.21 8.95
C GLU A 64 -13.29 0.01 9.85
N ASN A 65 -14.49 0.37 9.39
CA ASN A 65 -15.69 0.27 10.22
C ASN A 65 -16.28 -1.15 10.33
N LYS A 66 -16.23 -1.94 9.25
CA LYS A 66 -16.91 -3.25 9.19
C LYS A 66 -15.98 -4.45 9.30
N ALA A 67 -14.72 -4.32 8.88
CA ALA A 67 -13.73 -5.40 8.94
C ALA A 67 -12.67 -5.20 10.02
N ASP A 68 -12.69 -4.07 10.75
CA ASP A 68 -11.73 -3.70 11.79
C ASP A 68 -10.27 -3.83 11.32
N LEU A 69 -10.01 -3.47 10.05
CA LEU A 69 -8.66 -3.43 9.52
C LEU A 69 -8.18 -1.99 9.49
N ARG A 70 -6.95 -1.76 9.95
CA ARG A 70 -6.37 -0.41 9.98
C ARG A 70 -5.61 -0.13 8.69
N SER A 71 -5.87 1.00 8.04
CA SER A 71 -5.09 1.43 6.88
C SER A 71 -3.72 1.98 7.27
N GLU A 72 -2.68 1.52 6.56
CA GLU A 72 -1.33 2.08 6.59
C GLU A 72 -0.87 2.40 5.17
N VAL A 73 -0.35 3.62 4.98
CA VAL A 73 -0.01 4.15 3.66
C VAL A 73 1.49 4.28 3.50
N PHE A 74 1.98 3.78 2.37
CA PHE A 74 3.38 3.81 1.97
C PHE A 74 3.50 4.47 0.59
N VAL A 75 4.56 5.26 0.42
CA VAL A 75 4.83 5.99 -0.83
C VAL A 75 6.25 5.68 -1.32
N GLN A 76 6.37 5.13 -2.52
CA GLN A 76 7.66 4.79 -3.13
C GLN A 76 8.42 6.05 -3.56
N LEU A 77 9.66 6.23 -3.09
CA LEU A 77 10.43 7.46 -3.34
C LEU A 77 10.76 7.66 -4.83
N LYS A 78 11.03 6.58 -5.58
CA LYS A 78 11.37 6.65 -7.00
C LYS A 78 10.27 7.27 -7.87
N MET A 79 9.02 7.27 -7.40
CA MET A 79 7.89 7.86 -8.12
C MET A 79 7.78 9.38 -7.93
N PHE A 80 8.60 9.96 -7.04
CA PHE A 80 8.61 11.37 -6.67
C PHE A 80 9.94 12.07 -7.04
N THR A 81 10.50 11.72 -8.20
CA THR A 81 11.63 12.45 -8.77
C THR A 81 11.16 13.78 -9.41
N ASN A 82 12.09 14.72 -9.59
CA ASN A 82 11.86 16.02 -10.23
C ASN A 82 10.75 16.84 -9.56
N ARG A 83 9.84 17.47 -10.33
CA ARG A 83 8.81 18.39 -9.82
C ARG A 83 7.88 17.82 -8.74
N ARG A 84 7.83 16.49 -8.58
CA ARG A 84 7.03 15.82 -7.54
C ARG A 84 7.74 15.77 -6.18
N SER A 85 9.06 15.98 -6.14
CA SER A 85 9.82 16.02 -4.90
C SER A 85 9.37 17.16 -3.99
N GLU A 86 8.92 18.28 -4.56
CA GLU A 86 8.40 19.42 -3.80
C GLU A 86 7.14 19.06 -2.99
N VAL A 87 6.24 18.25 -3.57
CA VAL A 87 5.02 17.81 -2.87
C VAL A 87 5.39 16.95 -1.67
N LEU A 88 6.32 16.00 -1.87
CA LEU A 88 6.81 15.14 -0.80
C LEU A 88 7.58 15.94 0.27
N GLN A 89 8.38 16.92 -0.12
CA GLN A 89 9.10 17.79 0.81
C GLN A 89 8.13 18.60 1.68
N ARG A 90 7.16 19.29 1.06
CA ARG A 90 6.12 20.06 1.78
C ARG A 90 5.28 19.18 2.70
N TYR A 91 5.05 17.94 2.30
CA TYR A 91 4.38 16.96 3.15
C TYR A 91 5.21 16.63 4.39
N ARG A 92 6.51 16.34 4.22
CA ARG A 92 7.45 16.00 5.30
C ARG A 92 7.73 17.14 6.27
N GLU A 93 7.57 18.38 5.82
CA GLU A 93 7.63 19.57 6.70
C GLU A 93 6.45 19.62 7.68
N LYS A 94 5.31 19.02 7.31
CA LYS A 94 4.07 19.07 8.09
C LYS A 94 3.82 17.80 8.89
N TYR A 95 4.21 16.65 8.35
CA TYR A 95 3.85 15.35 8.89
C TYR A 95 5.07 14.47 9.07
N PRO A 96 5.17 13.72 10.19
CA PRO A 96 6.19 12.71 10.35
C PRO A 96 6.06 11.62 9.29
N VAL A 97 7.20 11.19 8.78
CA VAL A 97 7.33 10.03 7.89
C VAL A 97 8.45 9.14 8.41
N MET A 98 8.33 7.84 8.18
CA MET A 98 9.40 6.89 8.48
C MET A 98 9.95 6.32 7.18
N LEU A 99 11.28 6.31 7.03
CA LEU A 99 11.94 5.68 5.89
C LEU A 99 12.00 4.17 6.10
N GLY A 100 11.64 3.41 5.07
CA GLY A 100 11.85 1.98 5.00
C GLY A 100 12.13 1.53 3.58
N LEU A 101 12.13 0.22 3.38
CA LEU A 101 12.35 -0.39 2.08
C LEU A 101 11.06 -0.98 1.55
N SER A 102 10.81 -0.82 0.26
CA SER A 102 9.81 -1.58 -0.47
C SER A 102 10.52 -2.50 -1.45
N ARG A 103 10.06 -3.74 -1.65
CA ARG A 103 10.69 -4.65 -2.62
C ARG A 103 9.74 -5.73 -3.09
N ALA A 104 9.98 -6.23 -4.29
CA ALA A 104 9.36 -7.49 -4.73
C ALA A 104 9.85 -8.65 -3.83
N PRO A 105 9.04 -9.71 -3.66
CA PRO A 105 9.42 -10.87 -2.85
C PRO A 105 10.76 -11.45 -3.29
N ASP A 106 11.67 -11.66 -2.34
CA ASP A 106 13.02 -12.22 -2.54
C ASP A 106 13.92 -11.48 -3.56
N ALA A 107 13.50 -10.33 -4.09
CA ALA A 107 14.28 -9.59 -5.08
C ALA A 107 15.56 -9.01 -4.46
N PRO A 108 16.76 -9.27 -5.03
CA PRO A 108 18.01 -8.78 -4.47
C PRO A 108 18.03 -7.25 -4.42
N THR A 109 18.82 -6.68 -3.52
CA THR A 109 19.10 -5.25 -3.56
C THR A 109 19.88 -4.92 -4.84
N PRO A 110 19.56 -3.79 -5.51
CA PRO A 110 20.34 -3.35 -6.66
C PRO A 110 21.81 -3.20 -6.27
N PRO A 111 22.76 -3.77 -7.04
CA PRO A 111 24.16 -3.63 -6.74
C PRO A 111 24.59 -2.17 -6.97
N MET A 112 25.42 -1.65 -6.07
CA MET A 112 26.06 -0.37 -6.29
C MET A 112 26.95 -0.45 -7.54
N PRO A 113 26.87 0.53 -8.48
CA PRO A 113 27.68 0.51 -9.68
C PRO A 113 29.17 0.55 -9.31
N THR A 114 29.96 -0.31 -9.93
CA THR A 114 31.41 -0.26 -9.77
C THR A 114 32.00 0.91 -10.55
N ALA A 115 33.23 1.31 -10.24
CA ALA A 115 33.96 2.31 -11.02
C ALA A 115 34.15 1.87 -12.49
N GLU A 116 34.19 0.56 -12.76
CA GLU A 116 34.26 0.01 -14.12
C GLU A 116 32.90 0.11 -14.84
N ASP A 117 31.79 -0.13 -14.13
CA ASP A 117 30.44 0.06 -14.69
C ASP A 117 30.21 1.52 -15.07
N ALA A 118 30.62 2.47 -14.22
CA ALA A 118 30.53 3.89 -14.51
C ALA A 118 31.36 4.29 -15.75
N LYS A 119 32.58 3.76 -15.88
CA LYS A 119 33.43 3.97 -17.07
C LYS A 119 32.81 3.38 -18.33
N ARG A 120 32.27 2.16 -18.26
CA ARG A 120 31.61 1.50 -19.40
C ARG A 120 30.37 2.26 -19.85
N LEU A 121 29.52 2.67 -18.91
CA LEU A 121 28.31 3.44 -19.22
C LEU A 121 28.65 4.80 -19.87
N ALA A 122 29.70 5.46 -19.39
CA ALA A 122 30.20 6.70 -20.01
C ALA A 122 30.73 6.48 -21.43
N LEU A 123 31.42 5.36 -21.69
CA LEU A 123 31.93 4.99 -23.02
C LEU A 123 30.82 4.61 -24.01
N ASP A 124 29.76 3.95 -23.53
CA ASP A 124 28.61 3.54 -24.34
C ASP A 124 27.67 4.71 -24.69
N GLY A 125 27.94 5.92 -24.18
CA GLY A 125 27.08 7.09 -24.37
C GLY A 125 25.69 6.93 -23.76
N LYS A 126 25.50 5.96 -22.86
CA LYS A 126 24.22 5.72 -22.17
C LYS A 126 24.12 6.64 -20.97
N GLU A 127 22.96 7.26 -20.81
CA GLU A 127 22.66 8.06 -19.63
C GLU A 127 22.61 7.15 -18.39
N ILE A 128 23.43 7.48 -17.37
CA ILE A 128 23.43 6.76 -16.10
C ILE A 128 22.15 7.14 -15.36
N ARG A 129 21.21 6.20 -15.29
CA ARG A 129 20.01 6.32 -14.47
C ARG A 129 20.33 5.84 -13.06
N ILE A 130 20.57 6.78 -12.16
CA ILE A 130 20.87 6.49 -10.75
C ILE A 130 19.73 5.69 -10.12
N GLU A 131 18.50 5.91 -10.59
CA GLU A 131 17.29 5.23 -10.15
C GLU A 131 17.36 3.70 -10.29
N ASP A 132 18.09 3.20 -11.28
CA ASP A 132 18.26 1.75 -11.52
C ASP A 132 19.23 1.12 -10.51
N SER A 133 20.04 1.94 -9.87
CA SER A 133 21.06 1.54 -8.89
C SER A 133 20.67 1.78 -7.44
N VAL A 134 19.53 2.46 -7.21
CA VAL A 134 19.02 2.76 -5.87
C VAL A 134 17.96 1.73 -5.51
N ALA A 135 17.95 1.23 -4.28
CA ALA A 135 16.89 0.35 -3.80
C ALA A 135 15.53 1.06 -3.81
N ASP A 136 14.43 0.29 -3.86
CA ASP A 136 13.07 0.85 -3.86
C ASP A 136 12.67 1.33 -2.45
N TYR A 137 13.30 2.40 -1.95
CA TYR A 137 12.93 3.00 -0.67
C TYR A 137 11.50 3.54 -0.70
N CYS A 138 10.82 3.49 0.44
CA CYS A 138 9.50 4.09 0.61
C CYS A 138 9.40 4.88 1.93
N TYR A 139 8.44 5.80 1.98
CA TYR A 139 8.03 6.45 3.22
C TYR A 139 6.72 5.86 3.72
N TRP A 140 6.69 5.48 5.01
CA TRP A 140 5.47 5.22 5.76
C TRP A 140 4.93 6.56 6.26
N LEU A 141 3.70 6.89 5.88
CA LEU A 141 3.05 8.15 6.22
C LEU A 141 2.38 8.04 7.60
N GLU A 142 3.15 8.27 8.66
CA GLU A 142 2.65 8.14 10.04
C GLU A 142 1.68 9.26 10.46
N GLY A 143 1.95 10.48 9.98
CA GLY A 143 1.12 11.65 10.26
C GLY A 143 0.08 11.93 9.19
N GLY A 144 -0.86 12.83 9.49
CA GLY A 144 -1.94 13.20 8.57
C GLY A 144 -3.11 12.23 8.63
N THR A 145 -4.10 12.44 7.76
CA THR A 145 -5.28 11.57 7.64
C THR A 145 -5.21 10.78 6.35
N PHE A 146 -5.82 9.59 6.31
CA PHE A 146 -5.93 8.79 5.08
C PHE A 146 -6.49 9.61 3.89
N PRO A 147 -7.52 10.46 4.05
CA PRO A 147 -7.92 11.42 3.02
C PRO A 147 -6.81 12.32 2.49
N THR A 148 -6.00 12.88 3.39
CA THR A 148 -4.87 13.74 3.01
C THR A 148 -3.85 12.96 2.18
N HIS A 149 -3.57 11.71 2.55
CA HIS A 149 -2.63 10.85 1.82
C HIS A 149 -3.13 10.53 0.41
N VAL A 150 -4.40 10.12 0.30
CA VAL A 150 -5.07 9.80 -0.97
C VAL A 150 -5.11 11.02 -1.88
N GLU A 151 -5.49 12.18 -1.35
CA GLU A 151 -5.51 13.42 -2.13
C GLU A 151 -4.11 13.76 -2.67
N THR A 152 -3.09 13.68 -1.82
CA THR A 152 -1.74 14.13 -2.13
C THR A 152 -1.02 13.18 -3.08
N PHE A 153 -1.08 11.87 -2.82
CA PHE A 153 -0.15 10.90 -3.40
C PHE A 153 -0.79 9.88 -4.34
N LEU A 154 -2.08 9.57 -4.22
CA LEU A 154 -2.74 8.63 -5.11
C LEU A 154 -2.74 9.15 -6.56
N GLY A 155 -2.48 8.26 -7.50
CA GLY A 155 -2.39 8.49 -8.94
C GLY A 155 -0.95 8.64 -9.46
N ASN A 156 0.08 8.50 -8.63
CA ASN A 156 1.46 8.76 -9.06
C ASN A 156 2.26 7.51 -9.46
N GLY A 157 1.76 6.31 -9.17
CA GLY A 157 2.40 5.03 -9.51
C GLY A 157 3.20 4.39 -8.37
N GLY A 158 3.06 4.91 -7.15
CA GLY A 158 3.86 4.50 -6.00
C GLY A 158 3.10 4.52 -4.69
N PHE A 159 1.77 4.61 -4.75
CA PHE A 159 0.89 4.59 -3.58
C PHE A 159 0.53 3.15 -3.21
N LEU A 160 0.98 2.71 -2.05
CA LEU A 160 0.70 1.39 -1.47
C LEU A 160 -0.12 1.59 -0.19
N THR A 161 -1.19 0.83 -0.03
CA THR A 161 -1.97 0.75 1.21
C THR A 161 -2.04 -0.69 1.67
N LEU A 162 -1.62 -0.92 2.91
CA LEU A 162 -1.83 -2.17 3.63
C LEU A 162 -2.92 -1.96 4.66
N PHE A 163 -3.95 -2.79 4.63
CA PHE A 163 -4.95 -2.83 5.69
C PHE A 163 -4.56 -3.94 6.65
N LEU A 164 -3.93 -3.54 7.75
CA LEU A 164 -3.36 -4.45 8.74
C LEU A 164 -4.45 -5.02 9.63
N LEU A 165 -4.25 -6.27 10.05
CA LEU A 165 -5.05 -6.90 11.09
C LEU A 165 -4.84 -6.17 12.43
N PRO A 166 -5.82 -6.17 13.34
CA PRO A 166 -5.65 -5.63 14.68
C PRO A 166 -4.41 -6.23 15.37
N ASP A 167 -3.53 -5.39 15.91
CA ASP A 167 -2.41 -5.88 16.71
C ASP A 167 -2.98 -6.54 17.99
N PRO A 168 -2.52 -7.75 18.36
CA PRO A 168 -2.93 -8.39 19.61
C PRO A 168 -2.48 -7.62 20.86
N LYS A 169 -1.49 -6.72 20.75
CA LYS A 169 -1.03 -5.89 21.87
C LYS A 169 -2.08 -4.84 22.21
N PRO A 170 -2.31 -4.58 23.51
CA PRO A 170 -3.26 -3.58 23.94
C PRO A 170 -2.84 -2.19 23.44
N LYS A 171 -3.80 -1.45 22.86
CA LYS A 171 -3.61 -0.04 22.52
C LYS A 171 -3.32 0.73 23.80
N PRO A 172 -2.33 1.65 23.81
CA PRO A 172 -2.08 2.46 24.99
C PRO A 172 -3.33 3.27 25.32
N ALA A 173 -3.68 3.29 26.61
CA ALA A 173 -4.79 4.10 27.09
C ALA A 173 -4.48 5.58 26.81
N PRO A 174 -5.49 6.40 26.45
CA PRO A 174 -5.33 7.84 26.37
C PRO A 174 -4.75 8.38 27.68
N LEU A 175 -3.89 9.41 27.60
CA LEU A 175 -3.37 10.00 28.83
C LEU A 175 -4.54 10.58 29.64
N PRO A 176 -4.58 10.34 30.97
CA PRO A 176 -5.61 10.87 31.86
C PRO A 176 -5.38 12.37 32.14
N LEU A 177 -5.09 13.16 31.11
CA LEU A 177 -4.84 14.59 31.20
C LEU A 177 -6.13 15.34 30.92
N THR A 178 -6.54 16.16 31.89
CA THR A 178 -7.64 17.11 31.69
C THR A 178 -7.27 18.15 30.62
N PRO A 179 -8.25 18.77 29.94
CA PRO A 179 -7.99 19.82 28.94
C PRO A 179 -7.12 20.97 29.49
N LYS A 180 -7.30 21.32 30.78
CA LYS A 180 -6.49 22.34 31.46
C LYS A 180 -5.03 21.92 31.62
N LEU A 181 -4.76 20.65 31.95
CA LEU A 181 -3.40 20.14 32.06
C LEU A 181 -2.73 20.03 30.70
N ARG A 182 -3.46 19.64 29.65
CA ARG A 182 -2.93 19.60 28.28
C ARG A 182 -2.50 20.98 27.79
N ALA A 183 -3.31 22.01 28.06
CA ALA A 183 -2.98 23.40 27.70
C ALA A 183 -1.80 23.99 28.48
N ALA A 184 -1.48 23.42 29.65
CA ALA A 184 -0.38 23.87 30.51
C ALA A 184 0.93 23.11 30.27
N LEU A 185 0.94 22.05 29.46
CA LEU A 185 2.15 21.29 29.16
C LEU A 185 3.10 22.12 28.28
N PRO A 186 4.41 22.17 28.61
CA PRO A 186 5.39 22.84 27.78
C PRO A 186 5.57 22.04 26.48
N GLY A 187 5.02 22.57 25.39
CA GLY A 187 5.14 22.02 24.05
C GLY A 187 4.89 23.12 23.01
N PRO A 188 5.34 22.93 21.76
CA PRO A 188 4.97 23.81 20.65
C PRO A 188 3.43 23.93 20.58
N PRO A 189 2.88 25.13 20.34
CA PRO A 189 1.46 25.29 20.08
C PRO A 189 1.02 24.31 18.98
N GLY A 190 0.00 23.47 19.25
CA GLY A 190 -0.49 22.48 18.29
C GLY A 190 0.14 21.07 18.41
N MET A 191 0.97 20.81 19.42
CA MET A 191 1.46 19.45 19.71
C MET A 191 0.31 18.54 20.19
N ASP A 192 -0.09 17.60 19.33
CA ASP A 192 -1.07 16.56 19.66
C ASP A 192 -0.41 15.37 20.35
N LEU A 193 -0.40 15.40 21.68
CA LEU A 193 0.20 14.35 22.51
C LEU A 193 -0.47 12.98 22.34
N ASP A 194 -1.77 12.94 22.06
CA ASP A 194 -2.47 11.68 21.83
C ASP A 194 -2.04 11.08 20.49
N ALA A 195 -1.91 11.91 19.43
CA ALA A 195 -1.36 11.47 18.16
C ALA A 195 0.10 11.00 18.27
N MET A 196 0.92 11.66 19.10
CA MET A 196 2.29 11.23 19.37
C MET A 196 2.35 9.88 20.08
N LEU A 197 1.48 9.65 21.07
CA LEU A 197 1.40 8.36 21.76
C LEU A 197 0.87 7.26 20.86
N GLN A 198 -0.12 7.56 20.02
CA GLN A 198 -0.60 6.61 19.02
C GLN A 198 0.50 6.28 18.01
N SER A 199 1.27 7.27 17.53
CA SER A 199 2.44 7.01 16.66
C SER A 199 3.50 6.18 17.39
N ALA A 200 3.82 6.49 18.66
CA ALA A 200 4.75 5.68 19.45
C ALA A 200 4.25 4.24 19.65
N ALA A 201 2.95 4.06 19.86
CA ALA A 201 2.31 2.75 19.95
C ALA A 201 2.48 1.97 18.64
N ARG A 202 2.18 2.61 17.50
CA ARG A 202 2.37 2.03 16.15
C ARG A 202 3.81 1.58 15.92
N LYS A 203 4.80 2.27 16.48
CA LYS A 203 6.22 1.88 16.43
C LYS A 203 6.57 0.70 17.34
N GLN A 204 5.79 0.44 18.37
CA GLN A 204 5.96 -0.71 19.27
C GLN A 204 5.17 -1.95 18.80
N GLU A 205 4.41 -1.81 17.72
CA GLU A 205 3.61 -2.89 17.17
C GLU A 205 4.46 -4.01 16.58
N SER A 206 3.83 -5.17 16.52
CA SER A 206 4.37 -6.36 15.87
C SER A 206 4.68 -6.13 14.39
N PHE A 207 4.05 -5.13 13.75
CA PHE A 207 4.24 -4.75 12.35
C PHE A 207 5.72 -4.61 11.97
N LEU A 208 6.51 -3.79 12.67
CA LEU A 208 7.91 -3.53 12.27
C LEU A 208 8.73 -4.82 12.21
N ALA A 209 8.67 -5.62 13.26
CA ALA A 209 9.41 -6.88 13.35
C ALA A 209 8.91 -7.93 12.35
N GLN A 210 7.58 -8.07 12.20
CA GLN A 210 6.99 -9.02 11.26
C GLN A 210 7.29 -8.64 9.81
N SER A 211 7.22 -7.35 9.47
CA SER A 211 7.50 -6.84 8.13
C SER A 211 8.92 -7.19 7.68
N LYS A 212 9.92 -6.97 8.55
CA LYS A 212 11.31 -7.33 8.30
C LYS A 212 11.49 -8.84 8.21
N ARG A 213 10.85 -9.61 9.09
CA ARG A 213 10.93 -11.08 9.07
C ARG A 213 10.37 -11.67 7.78
N LEU A 214 9.23 -11.17 7.31
CA LEU A 214 8.53 -11.72 6.14
C LEU A 214 9.15 -11.24 4.82
N PHE A 215 9.50 -9.96 4.72
CA PHE A 215 9.92 -9.36 3.45
C PHE A 215 11.42 -9.04 3.38
N GLY A 216 12.14 -9.24 4.49
CA GLY A 216 13.59 -9.03 4.58
C GLY A 216 14.44 -10.25 4.25
N ARG A 217 13.82 -11.37 3.86
CA ARG A 217 14.54 -12.60 3.53
C ARG A 217 15.62 -12.33 2.46
N GLY A 218 16.82 -12.82 2.71
CA GLY A 218 18.00 -12.63 1.86
C GLY A 218 18.73 -11.29 2.06
N LEU A 219 18.26 -10.42 2.97
CA LEU A 219 18.91 -9.15 3.29
C LEU A 219 19.53 -9.15 4.70
N GLU A 220 19.39 -10.22 5.47
CA GLU A 220 19.70 -10.25 6.90
C GLU A 220 21.17 -9.89 7.22
N GLU A 221 22.08 -10.21 6.31
CA GLU A 221 23.51 -9.93 6.43
C GLU A 221 23.91 -8.56 5.87
N GLN A 222 22.99 -7.85 5.21
CA GLN A 222 23.29 -6.55 4.60
C GLN A 222 23.28 -5.44 5.66
N PRO A 223 24.26 -4.52 5.66
CA PRO A 223 24.29 -3.39 6.59
C PRO A 223 23.01 -2.54 6.57
N GLU A 224 22.41 -2.40 5.38
CA GLU A 224 21.16 -1.65 5.19
C GLU A 224 19.99 -2.28 5.96
N TYR A 225 19.92 -3.61 6.03
CA TYR A 225 18.86 -4.32 6.75
C TYR A 225 18.85 -4.00 8.24
N ILE A 226 20.02 -3.78 8.85
CA ILE A 226 20.13 -3.41 10.27
C ILE A 226 19.52 -2.02 10.51
N GLY A 227 19.77 -1.07 9.60
CA GLY A 227 19.29 0.31 9.71
C GLY A 227 17.80 0.49 9.36
N LEU A 228 17.23 -0.42 8.56
CA LEU A 228 15.83 -0.34 8.15
C LEU A 228 14.87 -0.64 9.30
N GLN A 229 13.87 0.24 9.46
CA GLN A 229 12.82 0.06 10.47
C GLN A 229 11.79 -0.99 10.04
N TYR A 230 11.45 -1.01 8.76
CA TYR A 230 10.47 -1.92 8.18
C TYR A 230 10.79 -2.23 6.72
N ILE A 231 10.17 -3.30 6.21
CA ILE A 231 10.20 -3.67 4.79
C ILE A 231 8.79 -4.02 4.35
N VAL A 232 8.27 -3.39 3.29
CA VAL A 232 6.95 -3.68 2.74
C VAL A 232 7.04 -4.33 1.35
N PRO A 233 6.09 -5.20 0.98
CA PRO A 233 6.15 -5.88 -0.30
C PRO A 233 5.57 -5.02 -1.43
N LEU A 234 6.29 -4.97 -2.55
CA LEU A 234 5.82 -4.48 -3.85
C LEU A 234 5.38 -5.67 -4.69
N LEU A 235 4.24 -6.25 -4.30
CA LEU A 235 3.64 -7.36 -5.02
C LEU A 235 3.07 -6.86 -6.34
N LYS A 236 3.15 -7.70 -7.36
CA LYS A 236 2.49 -7.59 -8.66
C LYS A 236 1.46 -8.69 -8.81
N THR A 237 0.63 -8.61 -9.84
CA THR A 237 -0.32 -9.68 -10.17
C THR A 237 0.38 -11.04 -10.30
N SER A 238 1.55 -11.09 -10.96
CA SER A 238 2.33 -12.33 -11.10
C SER A 238 2.79 -12.92 -9.77
N ASP A 239 3.07 -12.10 -8.77
CA ASP A 239 3.62 -12.57 -7.50
C ASP A 239 2.55 -13.32 -6.72
N PHE A 240 1.31 -12.85 -6.73
CA PHE A 240 0.18 -13.56 -6.11
C PHE A 240 -0.14 -14.88 -6.83
N LEU A 241 -0.09 -14.89 -8.16
CA LEU A 241 -0.43 -16.09 -8.95
C LEU A 241 0.63 -17.18 -8.87
N ASN A 242 1.91 -16.80 -8.68
CA ASN A 242 3.04 -17.72 -8.63
C ASN A 242 3.45 -18.09 -7.20
N ALA A 243 2.94 -17.40 -6.17
CA ALA A 243 3.26 -17.69 -4.78
C ALA A 243 2.70 -19.05 -4.33
N SER A 244 3.45 -19.74 -3.47
CA SER A 244 2.97 -20.96 -2.85
C SER A 244 1.82 -20.66 -1.87
N PRO A 245 0.95 -21.64 -1.56
CA PRO A 245 -0.11 -21.46 -0.56
C PRO A 245 0.40 -20.99 0.79
N GLU A 246 1.56 -21.50 1.23
CA GLU A 246 2.18 -21.14 2.51
C GLU A 246 2.66 -19.69 2.51
N LEU A 247 3.26 -19.24 1.40
CA LEU A 247 3.71 -17.86 1.27
C LEU A 247 2.54 -16.87 1.23
N LEU A 248 1.46 -17.25 0.54
CA LEU A 248 0.22 -16.47 0.54
C LEU A 248 -0.39 -16.39 1.94
N GLU A 249 -0.41 -17.51 2.68
CA GLU A 249 -0.86 -17.53 4.07
C GLU A 249 0.00 -16.60 4.95
N ASP A 250 1.32 -16.63 4.80
CA ASP A 250 2.23 -15.72 5.49
C ASP A 250 1.92 -14.25 5.17
N TRP A 251 1.70 -13.90 3.90
CA TRP A 251 1.35 -12.54 3.49
C TRP A 251 0.00 -12.09 4.07
N PHE A 252 -1.04 -12.93 3.98
CA PHE A 252 -2.37 -12.59 4.47
C PHE A 252 -2.51 -12.70 6.00
N SER A 253 -1.56 -13.36 6.67
CA SER A 253 -1.40 -13.28 8.13
C SER A 253 -0.89 -11.92 8.59
N PHE A 254 -0.24 -11.17 7.69
CA PHE A 254 0.34 -9.86 7.96
C PHE A 254 -0.61 -8.71 7.58
N PHE A 255 -1.26 -8.79 6.41
CA PHE A 255 -2.30 -7.83 6.01
C PHE A 255 -3.62 -8.52 5.64
N GLY A 256 -4.74 -7.90 5.97
CA GLY A 256 -6.06 -8.37 5.58
C GLY A 256 -6.46 -7.97 4.16
N LEU A 257 -5.99 -6.80 3.70
CA LEU A 257 -6.21 -6.27 2.36
C LEU A 257 -4.95 -5.52 1.88
N TYR A 258 -4.57 -5.78 0.64
CA TYR A 258 -3.44 -5.16 -0.07
C TYR A 258 -3.96 -4.33 -1.23
N LEU A 259 -3.52 -3.08 -1.35
CA LEU A 259 -3.80 -2.19 -2.48
C LEU A 259 -2.52 -1.52 -2.95
N ASN A 260 -2.16 -1.67 -4.22
CA ASN A 260 -0.93 -1.07 -4.76
C ASN A 260 -1.15 -0.47 -6.15
N GLU A 261 -0.62 0.71 -6.37
CA GLU A 261 -0.39 1.22 -7.71
C GLU A 261 0.77 0.45 -8.34
N SER A 262 0.49 -0.33 -9.37
CA SER A 262 1.48 -1.14 -10.06
C SER A 262 1.65 -0.64 -11.50
N PRO A 263 2.64 0.23 -11.76
CA PRO A 263 3.01 0.58 -13.12
C PRO A 263 3.36 -0.63 -13.98
N ALA A 264 3.92 -1.67 -13.37
CA ALA A 264 4.26 -2.93 -14.05
C ALA A 264 3.01 -3.69 -14.52
N ASP A 265 1.93 -3.66 -13.74
CA ASP A 265 0.64 -4.27 -14.12
C ASP A 265 -0.29 -3.27 -14.84
N GLY A 266 0.16 -2.05 -15.14
CA GLY A 266 -0.62 -1.03 -15.84
C GLY A 266 -1.89 -0.59 -15.10
N GLY A 267 -1.91 -0.65 -13.77
CA GLY A 267 -3.14 -0.44 -13.00
C GLY A 267 -2.96 -0.41 -11.50
N VAL A 268 -4.10 -0.48 -10.81
CA VAL A 268 -4.16 -0.71 -9.36
C VAL A 268 -4.48 -2.18 -9.13
N ILE A 269 -3.71 -2.83 -8.27
CA ILE A 269 -3.98 -4.20 -7.83
C ILE A 269 -4.58 -4.19 -6.43
N MET A 270 -5.51 -5.10 -6.20
CA MET A 270 -6.17 -5.31 -4.93
C MET A 270 -6.22 -6.78 -4.61
N SER A 271 -5.74 -7.18 -3.43
CA SER A 271 -5.80 -8.58 -3.02
C SER A 271 -6.13 -8.76 -1.55
N PHE A 272 -6.92 -9.79 -1.26
CA PHE A 272 -7.36 -10.13 0.09
C PHE A 272 -7.74 -11.60 0.19
N GLN A 273 -7.59 -12.22 1.36
CA GLN A 273 -7.98 -13.62 1.61
C GLN A 273 -9.35 -13.75 2.28
N ARG A 274 -9.71 -12.78 3.12
CA ARG A 274 -11.02 -12.73 3.81
C ARG A 274 -12.11 -12.33 2.81
N ASP A 275 -13.36 -12.71 3.08
CA ASP A 275 -14.46 -12.32 2.20
C ASP A 275 -14.81 -10.84 2.39
N LEU A 276 -14.09 -9.97 1.67
CA LEU A 276 -14.30 -8.52 1.63
C LEU A 276 -15.05 -8.07 0.36
N GLU A 277 -15.40 -9.03 -0.51
CA GLU A 277 -16.10 -8.79 -1.77
C GLU A 277 -17.46 -8.10 -1.56
N PRO A 278 -18.28 -8.43 -0.53
CA PRO A 278 -19.52 -7.69 -0.25
C PRO A 278 -19.29 -6.20 0.00
N LEU A 279 -18.20 -5.84 0.70
CA LEU A 279 -17.86 -4.44 0.98
C LEU A 279 -17.44 -3.71 -0.29
N LEU A 280 -16.68 -4.38 -1.16
CA LEU A 280 -16.32 -3.86 -2.47
C LEU A 280 -17.57 -3.59 -3.34
N VAL A 281 -18.49 -4.55 -3.38
CA VAL A 281 -19.74 -4.42 -4.14
C VAL A 281 -20.61 -3.30 -3.61
N GLU A 282 -20.69 -3.14 -2.29
CA GLU A 282 -21.41 -2.04 -1.65
C GLU A 282 -20.84 -0.68 -2.10
N VAL A 283 -19.53 -0.49 -1.99
CA VAL A 283 -18.85 0.75 -2.41
C VAL A 283 -19.12 1.07 -3.88
N LEU A 284 -18.93 0.09 -4.77
CA LEU A 284 -19.14 0.28 -6.20
C LEU A 284 -20.60 0.57 -6.54
N THR A 285 -21.53 -0.03 -5.82
CA THR A 285 -22.97 0.20 -6.03
C THR A 285 -23.36 1.61 -5.62
N THR A 286 -22.95 2.07 -4.44
CA THR A 286 -23.20 3.45 -4.00
C THR A 286 -22.57 4.46 -4.96
N MET A 287 -21.34 4.23 -5.43
CA MET A 287 -20.72 5.12 -6.42
C MET A 287 -21.53 5.19 -7.73
N ARG A 288 -22.04 4.05 -8.22
CA ARG A 288 -22.90 4.01 -9.43
C ARG A 288 -24.22 4.75 -9.23
N GLU A 289 -24.87 4.57 -8.08
CA GLU A 289 -26.12 5.26 -7.72
C GLU A 289 -25.93 6.78 -7.64
N GLU A 290 -24.76 7.23 -7.19
CA GLU A 290 -24.36 8.65 -7.19
C GLU A 290 -23.91 9.16 -8.58
N GLY A 291 -24.01 8.34 -9.63
CA GLY A 291 -23.62 8.71 -11.00
C GLY A 291 -22.11 8.72 -11.25
N LYS A 292 -21.30 8.21 -10.32
CA LYS A 292 -19.82 8.16 -10.45
C LYS A 292 -19.38 6.96 -11.26
N GLN A 293 -19.43 7.13 -12.58
CA GLN A 293 -18.96 6.11 -13.51
C GLN A 293 -17.43 6.17 -13.66
N TYR A 294 -16.80 5.00 -13.73
CA TYR A 294 -15.38 4.94 -14.05
C TYR A 294 -15.16 5.48 -15.46
N PRO A 295 -14.28 6.47 -15.67
CA PRO A 295 -14.00 7.01 -16.99
C PRO A 295 -13.22 5.96 -17.78
N ALA A 296 -13.94 5.11 -18.51
CA ALA A 296 -13.34 4.02 -19.26
C ALA A 296 -12.44 4.55 -20.39
N SER A 297 -11.13 4.51 -20.20
CA SER A 297 -10.13 4.76 -21.24
C SER A 297 -9.87 3.51 -22.07
N ARG A 298 -10.91 2.84 -22.60
CA ARG A 298 -10.64 1.66 -23.46
C ARG A 298 -10.09 2.09 -24.82
N LYS A 299 -8.79 1.85 -25.01
CA LYS A 299 -8.27 1.26 -26.25
C LYS A 299 -7.39 0.04 -25.91
N GLY A 300 -7.93 -1.17 -26.08
CA GLY A 300 -7.13 -2.28 -26.58
C GLY A 300 -6.50 -3.32 -25.64
N PHE A 301 -6.96 -3.53 -24.40
CA PHE A 301 -6.55 -4.73 -23.65
C PHE A 301 -7.48 -5.90 -23.94
N GLN A 302 -7.04 -6.80 -24.82
CA GLN A 302 -7.48 -8.20 -24.84
C GLN A 302 -6.57 -8.97 -23.88
N ILE A 303 -7.15 -9.67 -22.91
CA ILE A 303 -6.46 -10.67 -22.08
C ILE A 303 -6.31 -11.93 -22.92
#